data_AF-A0A7C2IHC4-F1
#
_entry.id   AF-A0A7C2IHC4-F1
#
_cell.length_a   1.000
_cell.length_b   1.000
_cell.length_c   1.000
_cell.angle_alpha   90.00
_cell.angle_beta   90.00
_cell.angle_gamma   90.00
#
_symmetry.space_group_name_H-M   'P 1'
#
loop_
_entity.id
_entity.type
_entity.pdbx_description
1 polymer ?
#
loop_
_entity_poly.entity_id
_entity_poly.type
_entity_poly.pdbx_seq_one_letter_code
_entity_poly.pdbx_strand_id
1 'polypeptide(L)'
;MTSTLRPLALLVALGLAGTAFAQSAEEPAADAPAADAPAADAPAEDAAADPAAFSTGQEVGGVGQTYTRETFGDWQLNCIRTEDGSDPCQLYQLLKDANGNPVAEVNLTALKPGGEAVAGATIIAPLETLLTQGLAITVDGGKEKKYPFTFCAAIGCISRVGFTAEEVEIFKKGAKATVTVVPVAAADQKVNADISLTGFTAGFEAVQKLVAEAPASE
;
A
#
# COMPACT_ATOMS: atom_id res chain seq x y z
N MET A 1 15.83 -6.78 -57.59
CA MET A 1 16.68 -7.31 -56.50
C MET A 1 15.78 -7.60 -55.32
N THR A 2 15.26 -8.82 -55.26
CA THR A 2 14.26 -9.24 -54.27
C THR A 2 14.48 -10.70 -53.97
N SER A 3 14.22 -11.05 -52.70
CA SER A 3 14.03 -12.39 -52.13
C SER A 3 15.24 -13.00 -51.41
N THR A 4 15.12 -13.19 -50.10
CA THR A 4 14.89 -14.54 -49.54
C THR A 4 14.50 -14.49 -48.06
N LEU A 5 13.27 -14.92 -47.77
CA LEU A 5 12.81 -15.42 -46.47
C LEU A 5 13.33 -16.86 -46.25
N ARG A 6 13.56 -17.26 -45.00
CA ARG A 6 13.18 -18.61 -44.52
C ARG A 6 13.12 -18.72 -42.98
N PRO A 7 12.07 -19.36 -42.41
CA PRO A 7 11.92 -19.63 -40.98
C PRO A 7 12.41 -21.04 -40.62
N LEU A 8 12.73 -21.28 -39.34
CA LEU A 8 12.97 -22.63 -38.83
C LEU A 8 12.06 -22.89 -37.61
N ALA A 9 11.07 -23.75 -37.82
CA ALA A 9 10.25 -24.36 -36.79
C ALA A 9 10.90 -25.69 -36.38
N LEU A 10 10.94 -26.00 -35.08
CA LEU A 10 11.23 -27.34 -34.59
C LEU A 10 10.14 -27.75 -33.59
N LEU A 11 9.30 -28.69 -34.03
CA LEU A 11 8.33 -29.46 -33.25
C LEU A 11 9.04 -30.72 -32.74
N VAL A 12 8.96 -30.99 -31.43
CA VAL A 12 9.21 -32.32 -30.88
C VAL A 12 8.05 -32.67 -29.94
N ALA A 13 7.31 -33.70 -30.32
CA ALA A 13 6.29 -34.36 -29.52
C ALA A 13 6.76 -35.80 -29.25
N LEU A 14 6.65 -36.27 -28.01
CA LEU A 14 6.68 -37.70 -27.68
C LEU A 14 5.94 -37.92 -26.34
N GLY A 15 4.87 -38.73 -26.39
CA GLY A 15 4.06 -39.10 -25.22
C GLY A 15 4.47 -40.43 -24.58
N LEU A 16 3.78 -40.81 -23.50
CA LEU A 16 3.61 -42.16 -22.90
C LEU A 16 2.45 -42.04 -21.88
N ALA A 17 1.27 -42.58 -22.16
CA ALA A 17 0.78 -43.92 -21.78
C ALA A 17 0.33 -44.04 -20.31
N GLY A 18 -0.99 -44.21 -20.12
CA GLY A 18 -1.64 -44.31 -18.81
C GLY A 18 -1.80 -45.74 -18.29
N THR A 19 -2.27 -45.83 -17.04
CA THR A 19 -2.92 -47.02 -16.47
C THR A 19 -4.01 -46.56 -15.51
N ALA A 20 -5.27 -46.91 -15.81
CA ALA A 20 -6.41 -46.82 -14.92
C ALA A 20 -6.92 -48.24 -14.71
N PHE A 21 -6.88 -48.74 -13.47
CA PHE A 21 -7.45 -50.03 -13.11
C PHE A 21 -8.92 -49.84 -12.72
N ALA A 22 -9.81 -50.44 -13.49
CA ALA A 22 -11.21 -50.67 -13.13
C ALA A 22 -11.36 -52.16 -12.76
N GLN A 23 -11.77 -52.44 -11.52
CA GLN A 23 -12.22 -53.76 -11.09
C GLN A 23 -13.71 -53.65 -10.75
N SER A 24 -14.52 -54.36 -11.54
CA SER A 24 -15.89 -54.74 -11.17
C SER A 24 -15.84 -56.19 -10.70
N ALA A 25 -16.46 -56.48 -9.56
CA ALA A 25 -16.83 -57.84 -9.17
C ALA A 25 -18.09 -57.79 -8.31
N GLU A 26 -18.92 -58.79 -8.56
CA GLU A 26 -20.36 -58.89 -8.37
C GLU A 26 -20.78 -59.32 -6.96
N GLU A 27 -21.99 -58.90 -6.57
CA GLU A 27 -22.73 -59.34 -5.38
C GLU A 27 -23.17 -60.81 -5.50
N PRO A 28 -23.44 -61.50 -4.37
CA PRO A 28 -24.82 -61.97 -4.23
C PRO A 28 -25.41 -61.89 -2.80
N ALA A 29 -26.73 -61.83 -2.82
CA ALA A 29 -27.68 -61.56 -1.75
C ALA A 29 -28.02 -62.74 -0.81
N ALA A 30 -28.74 -62.39 0.27
CA ALA A 30 -29.70 -63.13 1.11
C ALA A 30 -29.42 -62.81 2.60
N ASP A 31 -30.35 -62.56 3.52
CA ASP A 31 -31.81 -62.74 3.58
C ASP A 31 -32.31 -61.83 4.72
N ALA A 32 -33.56 -61.36 4.66
CA ALA A 32 -34.18 -60.53 5.71
C ALA A 32 -34.95 -61.41 6.71
N PRO A 33 -35.17 -60.92 7.94
CA PRO A 33 -36.57 -60.69 8.30
C PRO A 33 -36.79 -59.38 9.09
N ALA A 34 -38.08 -59.08 9.22
CA ALA A 34 -38.67 -57.76 9.38
C ALA A 34 -38.68 -57.17 10.80
N ALA A 35 -38.81 -55.85 10.79
CA ALA A 35 -39.57 -54.99 11.72
C ALA A 35 -39.15 -54.90 13.19
N ASP A 36 -38.60 -53.74 13.54
CA ASP A 36 -39.23 -52.85 14.52
C ASP A 36 -38.79 -51.39 14.25
N ALA A 37 -39.75 -50.51 14.03
CA ALA A 37 -39.63 -49.06 14.15
C ALA A 37 -40.73 -48.66 15.14
N PRO A 38 -40.57 -47.64 16.01
CA PRO A 38 -39.89 -46.39 15.67
C PRO A 38 -39.16 -45.66 16.83
N ALA A 39 -38.23 -44.77 16.50
CA ALA A 39 -38.11 -43.49 17.18
C ALA A 39 -37.53 -42.49 16.17
N ALA A 40 -38.32 -41.47 15.87
CA ALA A 40 -37.91 -40.37 15.02
C ALA A 40 -36.78 -39.60 15.71
N ASP A 41 -35.57 -39.65 15.15
CA ASP A 41 -34.54 -38.65 15.44
C ASP A 41 -35.06 -37.32 14.91
N ALA A 42 -35.36 -36.43 15.85
CA ALA A 42 -35.76 -35.06 15.59
C ALA A 42 -34.65 -34.35 14.78
N PRO A 43 -35.01 -33.36 13.92
CA PRO A 43 -34.01 -32.54 13.26
C PRO A 43 -33.09 -31.93 14.33
N ALA A 44 -31.77 -32.05 14.15
CA ALA A 44 -30.83 -31.26 14.92
C ALA A 44 -31.22 -29.78 14.74
N GLU A 45 -31.78 -29.18 15.79
CA GLU A 45 -31.95 -27.74 15.86
C GLU A 45 -30.57 -27.13 15.61
N ASP A 46 -30.50 -26.26 14.59
CA ASP A 46 -29.40 -25.33 14.40
C ASP A 46 -29.09 -24.71 15.77
N ALA A 47 -27.98 -25.14 16.37
CA ALA A 47 -27.43 -24.51 17.55
C ALA A 47 -26.96 -23.13 17.10
N ALA A 48 -27.89 -22.17 17.11
CA ALA A 48 -27.61 -20.78 16.83
C ALA A 48 -26.45 -20.35 17.73
N ALA A 49 -25.32 -19.98 17.12
CA ALA A 49 -24.16 -19.49 17.84
C ALA A 49 -24.60 -18.27 18.66
N ASP A 50 -24.42 -18.33 19.98
CA ASP A 50 -24.75 -17.22 20.87
C ASP A 50 -23.95 -15.98 20.46
N PRO A 51 -24.61 -14.88 20.04
CA PRO A 51 -23.94 -13.63 19.67
C PRO A 51 -23.07 -13.07 20.81
N ALA A 52 -23.32 -13.46 22.06
CA ALA A 52 -22.52 -13.07 23.22
C ALA A 52 -21.19 -13.83 23.35
N ALA A 53 -20.99 -14.92 22.60
CA ALA A 53 -19.74 -15.68 22.59
C ALA A 53 -18.65 -15.03 21.71
N PHE A 54 -19.01 -14.01 20.91
CA PHE A 54 -18.07 -13.27 20.08
C PHE A 54 -17.42 -12.16 20.92
N SER A 55 -16.11 -12.26 21.13
CA SER A 55 -15.34 -11.19 21.75
C SER A 55 -15.47 -9.91 20.90
N THR A 56 -15.89 -8.81 21.54
CA THR A 56 -15.96 -7.49 20.91
C THR A 56 -14.62 -6.78 20.87
N GLY A 57 -13.54 -7.46 21.29
CA GLY A 57 -12.23 -6.85 21.50
C GLY A 57 -12.22 -5.87 22.68
N GLN A 58 -11.01 -5.45 23.06
CA GLN A 58 -10.79 -4.34 23.98
C GLN A 58 -9.93 -3.30 23.26
N GLU A 59 -10.29 -2.02 23.39
CA GLU A 59 -9.50 -0.95 22.79
C GLU A 59 -8.09 -0.93 23.41
N VAL A 60 -7.09 -1.11 22.55
CA VAL A 60 -5.68 -0.98 22.89
C VAL A 60 -5.17 0.37 22.41
N GLY A 61 -5.47 1.43 23.17
CA GLY A 61 -4.86 2.74 23.01
C GLY A 61 -3.58 2.83 23.84
N GLY A 62 -2.42 2.80 23.20
CA GLY A 62 -1.11 2.78 23.88
C GLY A 62 -0.12 3.77 23.30
N VAL A 63 0.89 4.11 24.10
CA VAL A 63 2.10 4.80 23.63
C VAL A 63 2.68 4.05 22.43
N GLY A 64 3.13 4.78 21.41
CA GLY A 64 3.67 4.24 20.16
C GLY A 64 2.63 3.89 19.09
N GLN A 65 1.33 4.02 19.37
CA GLN A 65 0.29 3.82 18.35
C GLN A 65 0.14 5.06 17.47
N THR A 66 0.01 4.84 16.16
CA THR A 66 -0.31 5.89 15.19
C THR A 66 -1.82 6.13 15.17
N TYR A 67 -2.25 7.38 15.13
CA TYR A 67 -3.64 7.76 14.95
C TYR A 67 -3.76 8.99 14.06
N THR A 68 -4.89 9.13 13.36
CA THR A 68 -5.21 10.35 12.61
C THR A 68 -5.82 11.38 13.55
N ARG A 69 -5.09 12.49 13.77
CA ARG A 69 -5.54 13.59 14.63
C ARG A 69 -6.54 14.50 13.93
N GLU A 70 -6.29 14.79 12.65
CA GLU A 70 -7.12 15.69 11.84
C GLU A 70 -7.00 15.32 10.36
N THR A 71 -7.94 15.76 9.53
CA THR A 71 -7.92 15.56 8.07
C THR A 71 -8.15 16.90 7.37
N PHE A 72 -7.29 17.22 6.42
CA PHE A 72 -7.31 18.45 5.62
C PHE A 72 -7.47 18.08 4.15
N GLY A 73 -8.70 18.11 3.64
CA GLY A 73 -8.98 17.64 2.29
C GLY A 73 -8.51 16.19 2.11
N ASP A 74 -7.51 15.98 1.25
CA ASP A 74 -6.96 14.65 0.95
C ASP A 74 -5.73 14.30 1.82
N TRP A 75 -5.38 15.14 2.80
CA TRP A 75 -4.25 14.92 3.71
C TRP A 75 -4.72 14.53 5.10
N GLN A 76 -4.09 13.50 5.66
CA GLN A 76 -4.30 13.10 7.06
C GLN A 76 -3.14 13.60 7.91
N LEU A 77 -3.43 14.19 9.07
CA LEU A 77 -2.42 14.49 10.07
C LEU A 77 -2.28 13.29 11.01
N ASN A 78 -1.31 12.43 10.73
CA ASN A 78 -1.06 11.24 11.49
C ASN A 78 -0.02 11.50 12.57
N CYS A 79 -0.34 11.14 13.81
CA CYS A 79 0.49 11.37 14.98
C CYS A 79 0.81 10.04 15.68
N ILE A 80 1.93 9.98 16.38
CA ILE A 80 2.30 8.82 17.20
C ILE A 80 2.12 9.20 18.67
N ARG A 81 1.33 8.42 19.41
CA ARG A 81 1.04 8.72 20.82
C ARG A 81 2.30 8.59 21.69
N THR A 82 2.63 9.62 22.46
CA THR A 82 3.75 9.61 23.42
C THR A 82 3.25 9.61 24.86
N GLU A 83 4.15 9.34 25.81
CA GLU A 83 3.84 9.34 27.25
C GLU A 83 3.53 10.75 27.78
N ASP A 84 4.20 11.77 27.25
CA ASP A 84 4.10 13.16 27.67
C ASP A 84 2.99 13.94 26.94
N GLY A 85 2.34 13.32 25.95
CA GLY A 85 1.30 13.94 25.11
C GLY A 85 1.83 14.87 24.02
N SER A 86 3.16 15.01 23.88
CA SER A 86 3.82 15.75 22.81
C SER A 86 3.95 14.89 21.54
N ASP A 87 2.81 14.43 21.04
CA ASP A 87 2.76 13.48 19.92
C ASP A 87 3.39 14.06 18.64
N PRO A 88 4.47 13.47 18.08
CA PRO A 88 5.00 13.90 16.80
C PRO A 88 4.02 13.56 15.68
N CYS A 89 3.75 14.53 14.82
CA CYS A 89 2.79 14.41 13.73
C CYS A 89 3.45 14.65 12.36
N GLN A 90 2.87 14.02 11.35
CA GLN A 90 3.23 14.18 9.94
C GLN A 90 1.98 14.14 9.07
N LEU A 91 2.00 14.87 7.97
CA LEU A 91 1.00 14.75 6.93
C LEU A 91 1.20 13.46 6.14
N TYR A 92 0.10 12.78 5.87
CA TYR A 92 0.07 11.50 5.19
C TYR A 92 -0.88 11.54 4.00
N GLN A 93 -0.46 10.92 2.90
CA GLN A 93 -1.33 10.58 1.78
C GLN A 93 -0.85 9.28 1.12
N LEU A 94 -1.78 8.36 0.87
CA LEU A 94 -1.56 7.19 0.02
C LEU A 94 -1.80 7.59 -1.43
N LEU A 95 -0.77 7.46 -2.26
CA LEU A 95 -0.82 7.85 -3.67
C LEU A 95 -1.24 6.65 -4.51
N LYS A 96 -2.16 6.91 -5.44
CA LYS A 96 -2.71 5.89 -6.34
C LYS A 96 -2.49 6.26 -7.80
N ASP A 97 -2.36 5.25 -8.65
CA ASP A 97 -2.41 5.43 -10.10
C ASP A 97 -3.84 5.72 -10.59
N ALA A 98 -3.97 5.93 -11.91
CA ALA A 98 -5.26 6.16 -12.55
C ALA A 98 -6.27 4.99 -12.42
N ASN A 99 -5.79 3.79 -12.09
CA ASN A 99 -6.62 2.60 -11.88
C ASN A 99 -6.95 2.38 -10.39
N GLY A 100 -6.46 3.24 -9.49
CA GLY A 100 -6.68 3.15 -8.05
C GLY A 100 -5.69 2.23 -7.31
N ASN A 101 -4.64 1.74 -7.97
CA ASN A 101 -3.61 0.91 -7.34
C ASN A 101 -2.66 1.78 -6.50
N PRO A 102 -2.24 1.35 -5.31
CA PRO A 102 -1.25 2.07 -4.52
C PRO A 102 0.13 2.04 -5.22
N VAL A 103 0.74 3.22 -5.39
CA VAL A 103 2.03 3.40 -6.08
C VAL A 103 3.09 3.97 -5.17
N ALA A 104 2.70 4.78 -4.18
CA ALA A 104 3.60 5.29 -3.17
C ALA A 104 2.79 5.83 -2.00
N GLU A 105 3.44 6.12 -0.90
CA GLU A 105 2.89 6.94 0.18
C GLU A 105 3.84 8.07 0.52
N VAL A 106 3.28 9.20 0.95
CA VAL A 106 4.01 10.40 1.34
C VAL A 106 3.76 10.67 2.81
N ASN A 107 4.84 10.77 3.57
CA ASN A 107 4.87 11.20 4.95
C ASN A 107 5.66 12.52 5.04
N LEU A 108 5.01 13.65 5.29
CA LEU A 108 5.61 14.99 5.20
C LEU A 108 5.53 15.72 6.54
N THR A 109 6.62 16.36 6.94
CA THR A 109 6.69 17.20 8.14
C THR A 109 7.40 18.53 7.84
N ALA A 110 7.14 19.53 8.68
CA ALA A 110 7.91 20.77 8.67
C ALA A 110 9.26 20.55 9.35
N LEU A 111 10.29 21.27 8.89
CA LEU A 111 11.62 21.22 9.51
C LEU A 111 11.83 22.46 10.37
N LYS A 112 12.58 22.29 11.47
CA LYS A 112 13.06 23.44 12.27
C LYS A 112 13.99 24.30 11.40
N PRO A 113 14.01 25.64 11.59
CA PRO A 113 14.90 26.52 10.84
C PRO A 113 16.37 26.13 10.97
N GLY A 114 17.17 26.37 9.92
CA GLY A 114 18.62 26.13 9.95
C GLY A 114 19.19 25.40 8.73
N GLY A 115 18.33 24.95 7.81
CA GLY A 115 18.72 24.33 6.54
C GLY A 115 18.05 24.98 5.33
N GLU A 116 18.47 24.54 4.13
CA GLU A 116 17.86 24.97 2.86
C GLU A 116 16.41 24.46 2.71
N ALA A 117 16.14 23.25 3.23
CA ALA A 117 14.81 22.67 3.25
C ALA A 117 14.01 23.16 4.47
N VAL A 118 12.76 23.56 4.22
CA VAL A 118 11.80 23.95 5.28
C VAL A 118 10.75 22.88 5.53
N ALA A 119 10.66 21.88 4.65
CA ALA A 119 9.86 20.68 4.83
C ALA A 119 10.66 19.45 4.41
N GLY A 120 10.43 18.34 5.11
CA GLY A 120 11.00 17.04 4.81
C GLY A 120 9.89 16.04 4.55
N ALA A 121 10.05 15.19 3.53
CA ALA A 121 9.15 14.08 3.28
C ALA A 121 9.90 12.77 3.15
N THR A 122 9.28 11.71 3.67
CA THR A 122 9.64 10.33 3.39
C THR A 122 8.62 9.79 2.41
N ILE A 123 9.07 9.44 1.21
CA ILE A 123 8.22 8.85 0.17
C ILE A 123 8.62 7.40 0.02
N ILE A 124 7.65 6.50 0.15
CA ILE A 124 7.87 5.05 0.11
C ILE A 124 7.19 4.53 -1.14
N ALA A 125 7.99 4.02 -2.09
CA ALA A 125 7.51 3.32 -3.27
C ALA A 125 7.57 1.79 -3.04
N PRO A 126 6.79 0.98 -3.77
CA PRO A 126 6.86 -0.46 -3.72
C PRO A 126 8.26 -1.02 -3.93
N LEU A 127 8.45 -2.25 -3.47
CA LEU A 127 9.58 -3.08 -3.88
C LEU A 127 9.58 -3.24 -5.41
N GLU A 128 10.73 -3.67 -5.94
CA GLU A 128 10.95 -3.76 -7.40
C GLU A 128 10.94 -2.40 -8.12
N THR A 129 11.17 -1.30 -7.40
CA THR A 129 11.45 0.01 -8.00
C THR A 129 12.91 0.12 -8.47
N LEU A 130 13.14 0.63 -9.69
CA LEU A 130 14.46 0.85 -10.28
C LEU A 130 15.16 2.06 -9.64
N LEU A 131 16.00 1.79 -8.65
CA LEU A 131 16.64 2.83 -7.82
C LEU A 131 17.47 3.85 -8.59
N THR A 132 18.12 3.42 -9.69
CA THR A 132 19.01 4.28 -10.50
C THR A 132 18.26 5.38 -11.26
N GLN A 133 16.95 5.25 -11.45
CA GLN A 133 16.12 6.30 -12.06
C GLN A 133 15.68 7.37 -11.06
N GLY A 134 15.74 7.06 -9.76
CA GLY A 134 15.23 7.89 -8.69
C GLY A 134 13.70 8.03 -8.71
N LEU A 135 13.19 8.74 -7.71
CA LEU A 135 11.83 9.21 -7.62
C LEU A 135 11.75 10.58 -8.29
N ALA A 136 10.82 10.79 -9.23
CA ALA A 136 10.58 12.10 -9.83
C ALA A 136 9.31 12.74 -9.27
N ILE A 137 9.35 14.05 -9.05
CA ILE A 137 8.21 14.86 -8.61
C ILE A 137 8.07 16.07 -9.55
N THR A 138 6.85 16.35 -9.99
CA THR A 138 6.47 17.59 -10.70
C THR A 138 5.20 18.16 -10.07
N VAL A 139 5.02 19.48 -10.10
CA VAL A 139 3.78 20.16 -9.65
C VAL A 139 3.14 20.83 -10.86
N ASP A 140 1.88 20.50 -11.13
CA ASP A 140 1.08 21.03 -12.25
C ASP A 140 1.80 21.03 -13.61
N GLY A 141 2.64 20.02 -13.87
CA GLY A 141 3.42 19.90 -15.11
C GLY A 141 4.61 20.85 -15.21
N GLY A 142 4.99 21.50 -14.10
CA GLY A 142 6.18 22.31 -13.99
C GLY A 142 7.48 21.50 -14.04
N LYS A 143 8.58 22.12 -13.60
CA LYS A 143 9.91 21.51 -13.66
C LYS A 143 9.98 20.25 -12.80
N GLU A 144 10.32 19.13 -13.43
CA GLU A 144 10.56 17.86 -12.74
C GLU A 144 11.83 17.93 -11.88
N LYS A 145 11.75 17.44 -10.65
CA LYS A 145 12.90 17.20 -9.76
C LYS A 145 13.04 15.71 -9.48
N LYS A 146 14.28 15.22 -9.45
CA LYS A 146 14.61 13.83 -9.15
C LYS A 146 15.26 13.71 -7.78
N TYR A 147 14.86 12.69 -7.04
CA TYR A 147 15.33 12.38 -5.70
C TYR A 147 15.81 10.93 -5.65
N PRO A 148 17.02 10.66 -5.15
CA PRO A 148 17.51 9.30 -5.04
C PRO A 148 16.69 8.52 -4.00
N PHE A 149 16.56 7.22 -4.23
CA PHE A 149 16.20 6.31 -3.15
C PHE A 149 17.42 6.10 -2.25
N THR A 150 17.20 6.18 -0.94
CA THR A 150 18.25 6.09 0.07
C THR A 150 18.51 4.65 0.51
N PHE A 151 17.44 3.87 0.68
CA PHE A 151 17.49 2.43 0.97
C PHE A 151 16.13 1.79 0.69
N CYS A 152 16.06 0.47 0.72
CA CYS A 152 14.80 -0.27 0.74
C CYS A 152 14.71 -1.14 2.00
N ALA A 153 13.48 -1.33 2.49
CA ALA A 153 13.12 -2.20 3.59
C ALA A 153 11.87 -3.00 3.21
N ALA A 154 11.36 -3.85 4.11
CA ALA A 154 10.17 -4.66 3.86
C ALA A 154 8.93 -3.83 3.47
N ILE A 155 8.87 -2.57 3.93
CA ILE A 155 7.77 -1.63 3.64
C ILE A 155 7.87 -0.98 2.24
N GLY A 156 9.01 -1.10 1.56
CA GLY A 156 9.24 -0.47 0.26
C GLY A 156 10.60 0.20 0.14
N CYS A 157 10.79 0.94 -0.95
CA CYS A 157 11.98 1.73 -1.25
C CYS A 157 11.76 3.20 -0.89
N ILE A 158 12.68 3.75 -0.10
CA ILE A 158 12.49 5.01 0.61
C ILE A 158 13.32 6.12 -0.03
N SER A 159 12.66 7.20 -0.44
CA SER A 159 13.30 8.47 -0.78
C SER A 159 13.07 9.49 0.34
N ARG A 160 14.13 10.18 0.73
CA ARG A 160 14.09 11.29 1.69
C ARG A 160 14.21 12.58 0.90
N VAL A 161 13.13 13.35 0.90
CA VAL A 161 12.94 14.55 0.08
C VAL A 161 12.99 15.78 0.97
N GLY A 162 13.78 16.78 0.59
CA GLY A 162 13.73 18.13 1.16
C GLY A 162 13.05 19.07 0.18
N PHE A 163 12.14 19.90 0.71
CA PHE A 163 11.48 20.96 -0.05
C PHE A 163 11.94 22.33 0.46
N THR A 164 12.32 23.21 -0.47
CA THR A 164 12.63 24.60 -0.16
C THR A 164 11.37 25.40 0.16
N ALA A 165 11.53 26.60 0.70
CA ALA A 165 10.38 27.50 0.95
C ALA A 165 9.60 27.80 -0.35
N GLU A 166 10.31 28.01 -1.46
CA GLU A 166 9.69 28.24 -2.77
C GLU A 166 8.86 27.03 -3.22
N GLU A 167 9.37 25.82 -3.01
CA GLU A 167 8.66 24.59 -3.38
C GLU A 167 7.43 24.33 -2.54
N VAL A 168 7.50 24.62 -1.23
CA VAL A 168 6.31 24.59 -0.36
C VAL A 168 5.26 25.60 -0.84
N GLU A 169 5.67 26.81 -1.25
CA GLU A 169 4.74 27.80 -1.80
C GLU A 169 4.14 27.38 -3.14
N ILE A 170 4.90 26.64 -3.97
CA ILE A 170 4.37 26.01 -5.19
C ILE A 170 3.32 24.96 -4.82
N PHE A 171 3.57 24.11 -3.82
CA PHE A 171 2.60 23.12 -3.36
C PHE A 171 1.32 23.77 -2.80
N LYS A 172 1.44 24.88 -2.06
CA LYS A 172 0.28 25.60 -1.52
C LYS A 172 -0.62 26.22 -2.61
N LYS A 173 -0.03 26.60 -3.74
CA LYS A 173 -0.74 27.24 -4.87
C LYS A 173 -1.19 26.25 -5.93
N GLY A 174 -0.54 25.08 -5.98
CA GLY A 174 -0.78 24.08 -7.00
C GLY A 174 -2.06 23.29 -6.76
N ALA A 175 -2.53 22.63 -7.82
CA ALA A 175 -3.68 21.73 -7.72
C ALA A 175 -3.22 20.29 -7.46
N LYS A 176 -2.11 19.89 -8.08
CA LYS A 176 -1.65 18.51 -8.06
C LYS A 176 -0.13 18.44 -8.21
N ALA A 177 0.50 17.56 -7.43
CA ALA A 177 1.84 17.07 -7.75
C ALA A 177 1.75 15.63 -8.29
N THR A 178 2.68 15.23 -9.14
CA THR A 178 2.76 13.86 -9.66
C THR A 178 4.09 13.28 -9.24
N VAL A 179 4.02 12.12 -8.58
CA VAL A 179 5.16 11.24 -8.32
C VAL A 179 5.30 10.26 -9.48
N THR A 180 6.53 10.05 -9.93
CA THR A 180 6.86 9.08 -10.97
C THR A 180 7.92 8.11 -10.45
N VAL A 181 7.64 6.82 -10.60
CA VAL A 181 8.58 5.72 -10.34
C VAL A 181 8.75 4.87 -11.59
N VAL A 182 9.88 4.16 -11.67
CA VAL A 182 10.19 3.24 -12.77
C VAL A 182 10.34 1.83 -12.20
N PRO A 183 9.57 0.83 -12.65
CA PRO A 183 9.76 -0.55 -12.22
C PRO A 183 11.09 -1.14 -12.73
N VAL A 184 11.76 -1.96 -11.91
CA VAL A 184 13.00 -2.65 -12.30
C VAL A 184 12.77 -3.66 -13.43
N ALA A 185 11.58 -4.29 -13.46
CA ALA A 185 11.19 -5.25 -14.49
C ALA A 185 10.88 -4.59 -15.85
N ALA A 186 10.63 -3.27 -15.88
CA ALA A 186 10.22 -2.53 -17.07
C ALA A 186 10.82 -1.12 -17.05
N ALA A 187 12.14 -1.04 -17.29
CA ALA A 187 12.91 0.21 -17.18
C ALA A 187 12.53 1.31 -18.19
N ASP A 188 11.77 0.96 -19.22
CA ASP A 188 11.19 1.86 -20.22
C ASP A 188 9.81 2.42 -19.83
N GLN A 189 9.18 1.87 -18.78
CA GLN A 189 7.85 2.24 -18.33
C GLN A 189 7.90 3.16 -17.11
N LYS A 190 6.98 4.13 -17.07
CA LYS A 190 6.78 5.04 -15.94
C LYS A 190 5.44 4.78 -15.30
N VAL A 191 5.43 4.68 -13.98
CA VAL A 191 4.21 4.62 -13.17
C VAL A 191 4.06 5.95 -12.46
N ASN A 192 2.93 6.61 -12.71
CA ASN A 192 2.61 7.92 -12.17
C ASN A 192 1.52 7.78 -11.11
N ALA A 193 1.68 8.49 -10.01
CA ALA A 193 0.64 8.65 -9.01
C ALA A 193 0.54 10.09 -8.57
N ASP A 194 -0.69 10.54 -8.38
CA ASP A 194 -0.97 11.92 -8.05
C ASP A 194 -0.94 12.13 -6.54
N ILE A 195 -0.21 13.15 -6.11
CA ILE A 195 -0.33 13.79 -4.81
C ILE A 195 -1.38 14.89 -4.96
N SER A 196 -2.53 14.73 -4.32
CA SER A 196 -3.50 15.81 -4.22
C SER A 196 -2.95 16.93 -3.35
N LEU A 197 -3.02 18.17 -3.82
CA LEU A 197 -2.66 19.36 -3.04
C LEU A 197 -3.89 19.98 -2.36
N THR A 198 -5.06 19.36 -2.49
CA THR A 198 -6.29 19.77 -1.80
C THR A 198 -6.12 19.62 -0.29
N GLY A 199 -6.10 20.74 0.42
CA GLY A 199 -5.91 20.78 1.87
C GLY A 199 -4.44 20.81 2.33
N PHE A 200 -3.47 20.78 1.40
CA PHE A 200 -2.04 20.81 1.73
C PHE A 200 -1.68 22.03 2.59
N THR A 201 -2.15 23.23 2.23
CA THR A 201 -1.84 24.46 2.96
C THR A 201 -2.24 24.38 4.43
N ALA A 202 -3.49 24.01 4.72
CA ALA A 202 -3.99 23.89 6.08
C ALA A 202 -3.24 22.80 6.85
N GLY A 203 -3.00 21.64 6.23
CA GLY A 203 -2.23 20.57 6.84
C GLY A 203 -0.78 20.96 7.15
N PHE A 204 -0.13 21.68 6.23
CA PHE A 204 1.26 22.09 6.41
C PHE A 204 1.41 23.13 7.51
N GLU A 205 0.47 24.06 7.61
CA GLU A 205 0.42 25.03 8.71
C GLU A 205 0.18 24.34 10.06
N ALA A 206 -0.69 23.34 10.10
CA ALA A 206 -0.92 22.54 11.31
C ALA A 206 0.34 21.79 11.76
N VAL A 207 1.04 21.09 10.85
CA VAL A 207 2.27 20.38 11.19
C VAL A 207 3.40 21.35 11.57
N GLN A 208 3.50 22.50 10.89
CA GLN A 208 4.49 23.53 11.21
C GLN A 208 4.30 24.08 12.62
N LYS A 209 3.06 24.35 13.02
CA LYS A 209 2.74 24.79 14.38
C LYS A 209 3.18 23.76 15.42
N LEU A 210 2.84 22.49 15.19
CA LEU A 210 3.21 21.39 16.10
C LEU A 210 4.74 21.24 16.24
N VAL A 211 5.48 21.35 15.14
CA VAL A 211 6.95 21.28 15.16
C VAL A 211 7.57 22.48 15.90
N ALA A 212 6.96 23.67 15.80
CA ALA A 212 7.42 24.86 16.51
C ALA A 212 7.17 24.79 18.03
N GLU A 213 6.09 24.11 18.44
CA GLU A 213 5.71 23.90 19.84
C GLU A 213 6.44 22.70 20.48
N ALA A 214 6.98 21.78 19.66
CA ALA A 214 7.68 20.60 20.15
C ALA A 214 8.99 20.98 20.87
N PRO A 215 9.27 20.39 22.05
CA PRO A 215 10.51 20.64 22.77
C PRO A 215 11.73 20.34 21.87
N ALA A 216 12.83 21.05 22.10
CA ALA A 216 14.09 20.68 21.46
C ALA A 216 14.46 19.27 21.93
N SER A 217 14.50 18.31 21.01
CA SER A 217 15.10 17.01 21.26
C SER A 217 16.58 17.25 21.58
N GLU A 218 16.95 17.09 22.84
CA GLU A 218 18.35 17.11 23.31
C GLU A 218 19.18 15.99 22.65
#